data_AF-K7ABI0-F1
#
_entry.id   AF-K7ABI0-F1
#
_cell.length_a   1.000
_cell.length_b   1.000
_cell.length_c   1.000
_cell.angle_alpha   90.00
_cell.angle_beta   90.00
_cell.angle_gamma   90.00
#
_symmetry.space_group_name_H-M   'P 1'
#
loop_
_entity.id
_entity.type
_entity.pdbx_description
1 polymer ?
#
loop_
_entity_poly.entity_id
_entity_poly.type
_entity_poly.pdbx_seq_one_letter_code
_entity_poly.pdbx_strand_id
1 'polypeptide(L)'
;MQIQQSALTLFDYISNSTQSDNALQSAVSNQKNNIYAEITGVQSNLASGNIDDALARLKSGENGLNLQTLDNMLSFNLRPVTEDLTQAAKDLGLTFDVQLSQQDGQWQVSSDQNPDHKGLAQLQQYLDKNPKLQSKLNDLNALSEFYELGQSQEYAKELQSADVHEDDVVTYLTQSRDYLFSLDSFYLSDRGLSIASRGESEGLFEEVKKTLGLETSEDK
;
A
#
# COMPACT_ATOMS: atom_id res chain seq x y z
N MET A 1 -31.84 30.24 -2.43
CA MET A 1 -31.11 29.05 -1.95
C MET A 1 -29.80 28.99 -2.72
N GLN A 2 -28.69 29.20 -2.01
CA GLN A 2 -27.34 29.21 -2.58
C GLN A 2 -26.82 27.78 -2.47
N ILE A 3 -26.60 27.11 -3.60
CA ILE A 3 -26.04 25.75 -3.62
C ILE A 3 -24.53 25.92 -3.42
N GLN A 4 -24.03 25.50 -2.26
CA GLN A 4 -22.60 25.32 -2.03
C GLN A 4 -22.11 24.28 -3.04
N GLN A 5 -21.24 24.71 -3.96
CA GLN A 5 -20.54 23.80 -4.87
C GLN A 5 -19.65 22.91 -4.02
N SER A 6 -19.94 21.61 -4.05
CA SER A 6 -19.10 20.55 -3.49
C SER A 6 -17.67 20.72 -3.99
N ALA A 7 -16.69 20.67 -3.08
CA ALA A 7 -15.28 20.63 -3.45
C ALA A 7 -15.05 19.38 -4.31
N LEU A 8 -14.61 19.59 -5.56
CA LEU A 8 -14.30 18.52 -6.51
C LEU A 8 -13.20 17.63 -5.93
N THR A 9 -13.41 16.32 -6.00
CA THR A 9 -12.48 15.32 -5.51
C THR A 9 -11.39 15.04 -6.55
N LEU A 10 -10.25 14.47 -6.14
CA LEU A 10 -9.21 14.00 -7.06
C LEU A 10 -9.74 12.99 -8.09
N PHE A 11 -10.80 12.25 -7.77
CA PHE A 11 -11.50 11.37 -8.71
C PHE A 11 -12.29 12.13 -9.78
N ASP A 12 -12.84 13.31 -9.46
CA ASP A 12 -13.48 14.20 -10.44
C ASP A 12 -12.43 14.81 -11.41
N TYR A 13 -11.18 14.94 -10.95
CA TYR A 13 -10.05 15.44 -11.75
C TYR A 13 -9.53 14.39 -12.75
N ILE A 14 -9.52 13.12 -12.36
CA ILE A 14 -9.08 11.99 -13.20
C ILE A 14 -10.09 11.68 -14.33
N SER A 15 -11.36 12.09 -14.17
CA SER A 15 -12.44 11.78 -15.11
C SER A 15 -12.73 12.88 -16.15
N ASN A 16 -12.15 14.09 -16.04
CA ASN A 16 -12.53 15.20 -16.92
C ASN A 16 -11.39 16.20 -17.21
N SER A 17 -10.79 16.12 -18.40
CA SER A 17 -9.55 16.79 -18.80
C SER A 17 -9.63 18.31 -19.04
N THR A 18 -10.78 18.96 -18.83
CA THR A 18 -11.00 20.34 -19.32
C THR A 18 -10.97 21.43 -18.23
N GLN A 19 -10.79 21.09 -16.94
CA GLN A 19 -10.78 22.06 -15.82
C GLN A 19 -9.42 22.21 -15.11
N SER A 20 -8.36 21.58 -15.62
CA SER A 20 -7.11 21.36 -14.89
C SER A 20 -6.22 22.60 -14.67
N ASP A 21 -6.24 23.58 -15.58
CA ASP A 21 -5.18 24.61 -15.59
C ASP A 21 -5.33 25.71 -14.51
N ASN A 22 -6.56 26.10 -14.17
CA ASN A 22 -6.81 27.16 -13.17
C ASN A 22 -6.69 26.66 -11.73
N ALA A 23 -6.88 25.35 -11.49
CA ALA A 23 -6.79 24.75 -10.16
C ALA A 23 -5.33 24.56 -9.71
N LEU A 24 -4.43 24.25 -10.65
CA LEU A 24 -2.99 24.07 -10.41
C LEU A 24 -2.32 25.35 -9.87
N GLN A 25 -2.66 26.53 -10.38
CA GLN A 25 -2.12 27.81 -9.88
C GLN A 25 -2.56 28.15 -8.45
N SER A 26 -3.75 27.70 -8.05
CA SER A 26 -4.29 27.95 -6.70
C SER A 26 -3.67 27.01 -5.66
N ALA A 27 -3.38 25.75 -6.04
CA ALA A 27 -2.71 24.77 -5.18
C ALA A 27 -1.27 25.19 -4.82
N VAL A 28 -0.53 25.72 -5.79
CA VAL A 28 0.86 26.20 -5.59
C VAL A 28 0.92 27.41 -4.64
N SER A 29 -0.09 28.27 -4.66
CA SER A 29 -0.14 29.48 -3.82
C SER A 29 -0.44 29.19 -2.34
N ASN A 30 -1.19 28.12 -2.05
CA ASN A 30 -1.58 27.73 -0.68
C ASN A 30 -0.48 26.95 0.07
N GLN A 31 0.53 26.43 -0.63
CA GLN A 31 1.57 25.56 -0.07
C GLN A 31 2.58 26.29 0.86
N LYS A 32 2.75 27.62 0.73
CA LYS A 32 3.77 28.36 1.48
C LYS A 32 3.39 28.75 2.91
N ASN A 33 2.10 28.76 3.26
CA ASN A 33 1.63 29.28 4.56
C ASN A 33 1.32 28.20 5.60
N ASN A 34 1.32 26.91 5.24
CA ASN A 34 0.83 25.83 6.12
C ASN A 34 1.90 24.97 6.82
N ILE A 35 3.17 25.08 6.40
CA ILE A 35 4.25 24.16 6.82
C ILE A 35 4.50 24.21 8.34
N TYR A 36 4.40 25.38 8.98
CA TYR A 36 4.67 25.49 10.43
C TYR A 36 3.48 25.07 11.32
N ALA A 37 2.25 25.19 10.83
CA ALA A 37 1.07 24.71 11.54
C ALA A 37 0.94 23.18 11.43
N GLU A 38 1.31 22.61 10.28
CA GLU A 38 1.36 21.17 10.01
C GLU A 38 2.35 20.43 10.92
N ILE A 39 3.54 20.99 11.18
CA ILE A 39 4.57 20.36 12.04
C ILE A 39 4.06 20.13 13.49
N THR A 40 3.22 21.01 14.02
CA THR A 40 2.71 20.89 15.40
C THR A 40 1.55 19.88 15.49
N GLY A 41 0.75 19.75 14.43
CA GLY A 41 -0.30 18.74 14.32
C GLY A 41 0.23 17.32 14.12
N VAL A 42 1.39 17.18 13.46
CA VAL A 42 2.06 15.89 13.22
C VAL A 42 2.51 15.23 14.53
N GLN A 43 3.06 15.97 15.49
CA GLN A 43 3.52 15.41 16.77
C GLN A 43 2.40 14.85 17.67
N SER A 44 1.18 15.40 17.56
CA SER A 44 0.02 14.93 18.33
C SER A 44 -0.60 13.65 17.76
N ASN A 45 -0.47 13.41 16.45
CA ASN A 45 -1.06 12.23 15.78
C ASN A 45 -0.08 11.04 15.70
N LEU A 46 1.22 11.27 15.92
CA LEU A 46 2.25 10.24 15.99
C LEU A 46 2.06 9.23 17.15
N ALA A 47 1.16 9.51 18.10
CA ALA A 47 0.94 8.67 19.28
C ALA A 47 -0.28 7.72 19.19
N SER A 48 -1.16 7.85 18.18
CA SER A 48 -2.47 7.16 18.20
C SER A 48 -2.60 5.92 17.30
N GLY A 49 -1.68 5.67 16.36
CA GLY A 49 -1.68 4.42 15.58
C GLY A 49 -2.95 4.16 14.76
N ASN A 50 -3.74 5.19 14.43
CA ASN A 50 -5.04 5.01 13.79
C ASN A 50 -4.87 4.82 12.27
N ILE A 51 -4.86 3.56 11.82
CA ILE A 51 -4.75 3.21 10.40
C ILE A 51 -5.93 3.75 9.59
N ASP A 52 -7.13 3.77 10.18
CA ASP A 52 -8.35 4.25 9.51
C ASP A 52 -8.21 5.71 9.06
N ASP A 53 -7.68 6.58 9.92
CA ASP A 53 -7.45 7.99 9.61
C ASP A 53 -6.38 8.14 8.53
N ALA A 54 -5.31 7.33 8.57
CA ALA A 54 -4.28 7.38 7.55
C ALA A 54 -4.80 6.92 6.18
N LEU A 55 -5.56 5.83 6.12
CA LEU A 55 -6.20 5.34 4.91
C LEU A 55 -7.22 6.35 4.36
N ALA A 56 -7.97 7.03 5.23
CA ALA A 56 -8.90 8.07 4.80
C ALA A 56 -8.17 9.26 4.16
N ARG A 57 -7.03 9.69 4.73
CA ARG A 57 -6.20 10.78 4.21
C ARG A 57 -5.50 10.42 2.89
N LEU A 58 -5.06 9.16 2.76
CA LEU A 58 -4.53 8.64 1.50
C LEU A 58 -5.62 8.61 0.40
N LYS A 59 -6.81 8.12 0.74
CA LYS A 59 -7.96 8.07 -0.18
C LYS A 59 -8.47 9.45 -0.59
N SER A 60 -8.35 10.45 0.28
CA SER A 60 -8.72 11.83 -0.02
C SER A 60 -7.65 12.62 -0.79
N GLY A 61 -6.45 12.05 -0.96
CA GLY A 61 -5.32 12.72 -1.62
C GLY A 61 -4.71 13.85 -0.80
N GLU A 62 -4.86 13.81 0.52
CA GLU A 62 -4.25 14.80 1.41
C GLU A 62 -2.73 14.58 1.47
N ASN A 63 -1.98 15.51 0.90
CA ASN A 63 -0.51 15.54 0.93
C ASN A 63 0.00 15.75 2.37
N GLY A 64 0.15 14.66 3.13
CA GLY A 64 0.63 14.76 4.51
C GLY A 64 1.23 13.50 5.12
N LEU A 65 1.17 12.34 4.45
CA LEU A 65 1.78 11.11 4.93
C LEU A 65 3.02 10.81 4.09
N ASN A 66 4.21 11.07 4.65
CA ASN A 66 5.45 10.66 4.00
C ASN A 66 5.60 9.12 4.07
N LEU A 67 6.32 8.55 3.11
CA LEU A 67 6.54 7.10 3.00
C LEU A 67 7.11 6.49 4.28
N GLN A 68 7.99 7.22 4.99
CA GLN A 68 8.53 6.77 6.27
C GLN A 68 7.46 6.60 7.35
N THR A 69 6.43 7.45 7.37
CA THR A 69 5.31 7.33 8.30
C THR A 69 4.47 6.10 7.97
N LEU A 70 4.18 5.86 6.69
CA LEU A 70 3.46 4.67 6.24
C LEU A 70 4.23 3.39 6.56
N ASP A 71 5.55 3.38 6.33
CA ASP A 71 6.44 2.28 6.67
C ASP A 71 6.44 1.96 8.18
N ASN A 72 6.54 3.00 9.00
CA ASN A 72 6.48 2.85 10.46
C ASN A 72 5.10 2.31 10.91
N MET A 73 4.01 2.81 10.32
CA MET A 73 2.65 2.33 10.62
C MET A 73 2.46 0.87 10.20
N LEU A 74 2.93 0.50 9.02
CA LEU A 74 2.94 -0.89 8.54
C LEU A 74 3.71 -1.77 9.51
N SER A 75 4.97 -1.43 9.80
CA SER A 75 5.84 -2.21 10.68
C SER A 75 5.27 -2.37 12.09
N PHE A 76 4.71 -1.29 12.66
CA PHE A 76 4.09 -1.31 13.98
C PHE A 76 2.85 -2.20 14.03
N ASN A 77 1.98 -2.11 13.00
CA ASN A 77 0.73 -2.86 12.97
C ASN A 77 0.89 -4.31 12.51
N LEU A 78 1.91 -4.60 11.69
CA LEU A 78 2.19 -5.94 11.21
C LEU A 78 2.71 -6.83 12.34
N ARG A 79 3.58 -6.31 13.22
CA ARG A 79 4.21 -7.08 14.32
C ARG A 79 3.22 -7.91 15.16
N PRO A 80 2.18 -7.34 15.79
CA PRO A 80 1.26 -8.13 16.60
C PRO A 80 0.40 -9.11 15.77
N VAL A 81 0.16 -8.82 14.49
CA VAL A 81 -0.56 -9.75 13.59
C VAL A 81 0.35 -10.92 13.22
N THR A 82 1.62 -10.66 12.96
CA THR A 82 2.65 -11.68 12.73
C THR A 82 2.79 -12.59 13.94
N GLU A 83 2.90 -12.02 15.14
CA GLU A 83 3.02 -12.79 16.38
C GLU A 83 1.80 -13.71 16.59
N ASP A 84 0.59 -13.16 16.43
CA ASP A 84 -0.66 -13.90 16.59
C ASP A 84 -0.81 -15.04 15.58
N LEU A 85 -0.68 -14.74 14.28
CA LEU A 85 -0.85 -15.74 13.22
C LEU A 85 0.24 -16.79 13.22
N THR A 86 1.49 -16.41 13.51
CA THR A 86 2.60 -17.38 13.61
C THR A 86 2.40 -18.32 14.80
N GLN A 87 1.94 -17.80 15.94
CA GLN A 87 1.65 -18.65 17.09
C GLN A 87 0.48 -19.59 16.81
N ALA A 88 -0.62 -19.07 16.23
CA ALA A 88 -1.76 -19.88 15.83
C ALA A 88 -1.37 -20.99 14.85
N ALA A 89 -0.55 -20.69 13.83
CA ALA A 89 -0.06 -21.67 12.89
C ALA A 89 0.77 -22.78 13.58
N LYS A 90 1.67 -22.40 14.50
CA LYS A 90 2.47 -23.35 15.28
C LYS A 90 1.62 -24.26 16.16
N ASP A 91 0.64 -23.70 16.86
CA ASP A 91 -0.28 -24.47 17.72
C ASP A 91 -1.14 -25.46 16.92
N LEU A 92 -1.37 -25.16 15.63
CA LEU A 92 -2.10 -26.00 14.68
C LEU A 92 -1.20 -26.97 13.89
N GLY A 93 0.11 -26.97 14.15
CA GLY A 93 1.08 -27.84 13.49
C GLY A 93 1.35 -27.48 12.02
N LEU A 94 1.14 -26.23 11.62
CA LEU A 94 1.44 -25.74 10.28
C LEU A 94 2.93 -25.38 10.19
N THR A 95 3.75 -26.37 9.83
CA THR A 95 5.22 -26.23 9.67
C THR A 95 5.64 -26.01 8.21
N PHE A 96 4.75 -25.42 7.42
CA PHE A 96 4.85 -25.27 5.98
C PHE A 96 4.21 -23.94 5.58
N ASP A 97 4.48 -23.47 4.38
CA ASP A 97 4.03 -22.15 3.94
C ASP A 97 2.52 -22.13 3.74
N VAL A 98 1.88 -21.12 4.33
CA VAL A 98 0.44 -20.90 4.28
C VAL A 98 0.18 -19.55 3.60
N GLN A 99 -0.74 -19.52 2.66
CA GLN A 99 -1.19 -18.28 2.03
C GLN A 99 -2.52 -17.87 2.63
N LEU A 100 -2.66 -16.57 2.91
CA LEU A 100 -3.94 -15.94 3.20
C LEU A 100 -4.26 -15.07 1.99
N SER A 101 -5.32 -15.37 1.25
CA SER A 101 -5.73 -14.63 0.05
C SER A 101 -7.12 -14.06 0.20
N GLN A 102 -7.37 -12.89 -0.37
CA GLN A 102 -8.69 -12.29 -0.34
C GLN A 102 -9.61 -12.94 -1.39
N GLN A 103 -10.74 -13.49 -0.94
CA GLN A 103 -11.79 -14.04 -1.81
C GLN A 103 -13.15 -13.57 -1.29
N ASP A 104 -13.97 -12.98 -2.17
CA ASP A 104 -15.29 -12.45 -1.84
C ASP A 104 -15.30 -11.52 -0.60
N GLY A 105 -14.21 -10.76 -0.41
CA GLY A 105 -14.05 -9.82 0.71
C GLY A 105 -13.71 -10.47 2.06
N GLN A 106 -13.28 -11.73 2.08
CA GLN A 106 -12.83 -12.46 3.26
C GLN A 106 -11.44 -13.07 3.03
N TRP A 107 -10.66 -13.20 4.09
CA TRP A 107 -9.36 -13.86 4.03
C TRP A 107 -9.53 -15.40 4.06
N GLN A 108 -9.03 -16.06 3.02
CA GLN A 108 -9.05 -17.51 2.86
C GLN A 108 -7.65 -18.11 3.03
N VAL A 109 -7.58 -19.20 3.79
CA VAL A 109 -6.36 -19.93 4.11
C VAL A 109 -6.16 -21.08 3.12
N SER A 110 -5.00 -21.12 2.48
CA SER A 110 -4.60 -22.19 1.56
C SER A 110 -3.12 -22.54 1.72
N SER A 111 -2.72 -23.67 1.16
CA SER A 111 -1.31 -24.03 1.00
C SER A 111 -1.14 -24.99 -0.17
N ASP A 112 -0.16 -24.74 -1.02
CA ASP A 112 0.21 -25.64 -2.10
C ASP A 112 1.04 -26.84 -1.61
N GLN A 113 1.70 -26.71 -0.45
CA GLN A 113 2.60 -27.74 0.08
C GLN A 113 1.82 -28.89 0.74
N ASN A 114 0.72 -28.59 1.43
CA ASN A 114 -0.11 -29.60 2.08
C ASN A 114 -1.59 -29.17 2.18
N PRO A 115 -2.34 -29.20 1.06
CA PRO A 115 -3.69 -28.64 0.99
C PRO A 115 -4.71 -29.34 1.89
N ASP A 116 -4.50 -30.61 2.23
CA ASP A 116 -5.43 -31.42 3.03
C ASP A 116 -5.12 -31.39 4.54
N HIS A 117 -4.15 -30.58 4.98
CA HIS A 117 -3.78 -30.52 6.39
C HIS A 117 -4.90 -29.93 7.25
N LYS A 118 -5.32 -30.66 8.29
CA LYS A 118 -6.43 -30.26 9.17
C LYS A 118 -6.22 -28.89 9.83
N GLY A 119 -4.97 -28.51 10.08
CA GLY A 119 -4.61 -27.21 10.63
C GLY A 119 -5.03 -26.03 9.75
N LEU A 120 -5.13 -26.20 8.42
CA LEU A 120 -5.57 -25.13 7.51
C LEU A 120 -7.03 -24.77 7.76
N ALA A 121 -7.91 -25.77 7.86
CA ALA A 121 -9.32 -25.55 8.19
C ALA A 121 -9.51 -24.96 9.60
N GLN A 122 -8.63 -25.32 10.55
CA GLN A 122 -8.66 -24.76 11.90
C GLN A 122 -8.19 -23.29 11.91
N LEU A 123 -7.18 -22.95 11.11
CA LEU A 123 -6.71 -21.58 10.95
C LEU A 123 -7.75 -20.72 10.21
N GLN A 124 -8.45 -21.26 9.21
CA GLN A 124 -9.60 -20.60 8.59
C GLN A 124 -10.67 -20.27 9.63
N GLN A 125 -11.07 -21.26 10.46
CA GLN A 125 -12.04 -21.02 11.52
C GLN A 125 -11.57 -20.01 12.56
N TYR A 126 -10.27 -19.93 12.82
CA TYR A 126 -9.68 -18.91 13.68
C TYR A 126 -9.86 -17.52 13.07
N LEU A 127 -9.54 -17.33 11.78
CA LEU A 127 -9.78 -16.07 11.08
C LEU A 127 -11.26 -15.68 11.03
N ASP A 128 -12.14 -16.63 10.70
CA ASP A 128 -13.59 -16.41 10.59
C ASP A 128 -14.21 -15.94 11.92
N LYS A 129 -13.71 -16.45 13.05
CA LYS A 129 -14.15 -16.07 14.39
C LYS A 129 -13.58 -14.74 14.88
N ASN A 130 -12.59 -14.19 14.18
CA ASN A 130 -11.85 -13.00 14.56
C ASN A 130 -12.05 -11.87 13.53
N PRO A 131 -13.24 -11.23 13.49
CA PRO A 131 -13.51 -10.15 12.52
C PRO A 131 -12.57 -8.95 12.68
N LYS A 132 -12.05 -8.70 13.88
CA LYS A 132 -11.03 -7.66 14.12
C LYS A 132 -9.71 -7.97 13.42
N LEU A 133 -9.31 -9.24 13.40
CA LEU A 133 -8.10 -9.68 12.70
C LEU A 133 -8.26 -9.57 11.19
N GLN A 134 -9.43 -9.97 10.67
CA GLN A 134 -9.76 -9.78 9.25
C GLN A 134 -9.73 -8.30 8.84
N SER A 135 -10.34 -7.40 9.63
CA SER A 135 -10.25 -5.96 9.38
C SER A 135 -8.80 -5.49 9.37
N LYS A 136 -8.00 -5.93 10.35
CA LYS A 136 -6.59 -5.52 10.45
C LYS A 136 -5.74 -6.03 9.28
N LEU A 137 -6.03 -7.22 8.75
CA LEU A 137 -5.40 -7.71 7.53
C LEU A 137 -5.79 -6.86 6.31
N ASN A 138 -7.06 -6.46 6.19
CA ASN A 138 -7.48 -5.52 5.13
C ASN A 138 -6.74 -4.18 5.24
N ASP A 139 -6.63 -3.64 6.45
CA ASP A 139 -5.98 -2.36 6.72
C ASP A 139 -4.48 -2.43 6.40
N LEU A 140 -3.82 -3.54 6.74
CA LEU A 140 -2.42 -3.81 6.43
C LEU A 140 -2.17 -3.97 4.93
N ASN A 141 -3.05 -4.69 4.22
CA ASN A 141 -2.96 -4.85 2.77
C ASN A 141 -3.04 -3.49 2.08
N ALA A 142 -4.09 -2.72 2.40
CA ALA A 142 -4.30 -1.38 1.85
C ALA A 142 -3.14 -0.43 2.18
N LEU A 143 -2.64 -0.43 3.42
CA LEU A 143 -1.48 0.38 3.78
C LEU A 143 -0.24 0.00 2.96
N SER A 144 -0.03 -1.30 2.72
CA SER A 144 1.10 -1.76 1.92
C SER A 144 0.96 -1.32 0.48
N GLU A 145 -0.21 -1.49 -0.14
CA GLU A 145 -0.49 -0.99 -1.50
C GLU A 145 -0.21 0.52 -1.63
N PHE A 146 -0.66 1.32 -0.66
CA PHE A 146 -0.41 2.77 -0.68
C PHE A 146 1.07 3.12 -0.51
N TYR A 147 1.78 2.39 0.35
CA TYR A 147 3.22 2.56 0.50
C TYR A 147 3.95 2.26 -0.81
N GLU A 148 3.65 1.13 -1.45
CA GLU A 148 4.29 0.70 -2.70
C GLU A 148 3.91 1.60 -3.89
N LEU A 149 2.68 2.09 -3.93
CA LEU A 149 2.26 3.07 -4.92
C LEU A 149 3.02 4.39 -4.73
N GLY A 150 3.21 4.82 -3.48
CA GLY A 150 4.01 6.02 -3.18
C GLY A 150 5.49 5.83 -3.54
N GLN A 151 6.07 4.63 -3.33
CA GLN A 151 7.41 4.31 -3.82
C GLN A 151 7.48 4.38 -5.35
N SER A 152 6.50 3.79 -6.04
CA SER A 152 6.38 3.86 -7.51
C SER A 152 6.32 5.30 -8.01
N GLN A 153 5.71 6.21 -7.26
CA GLN A 153 5.71 7.65 -7.60
C GLN A 153 7.08 8.30 -7.42
N GLU A 154 7.88 7.91 -6.42
CA GLU A 154 9.26 8.39 -6.30
C GLU A 154 10.13 7.85 -7.44
N TYR A 155 10.02 6.57 -7.77
CA TYR A 155 10.70 5.96 -8.93
C TYR A 155 10.31 6.60 -10.26
N ALA A 156 9.04 6.97 -10.44
CA ALA A 156 8.61 7.71 -11.62
C ALA A 156 9.32 9.06 -11.77
N LYS A 157 9.61 9.77 -10.67
CA LYS A 157 10.42 11.00 -10.71
C LYS A 157 11.87 10.72 -11.10
N GLU A 158 12.41 9.57 -10.72
CA GLU A 158 13.74 9.13 -11.17
C GLU A 158 13.76 8.86 -12.67
N LEU A 159 12.75 8.17 -13.22
CA LEU A 159 12.60 7.97 -14.66
C LEU A 159 12.50 9.31 -15.40
N GLN A 160 11.68 10.24 -14.90
CA GLN A 160 11.58 11.60 -15.46
C GLN A 160 12.93 12.33 -15.42
N SER A 161 13.70 12.18 -14.34
CA SER A 161 15.03 12.78 -14.21
C SER A 161 16.05 12.16 -15.16
N ALA A 162 15.82 10.92 -15.60
CA ALA A 162 16.59 10.21 -16.61
C ALA A 162 16.13 10.48 -18.06
N ASP A 163 15.27 11.49 -18.27
CA ASP A 163 14.73 11.88 -19.59
C ASP A 163 13.93 10.76 -20.29
N VAL A 164 13.32 9.87 -19.50
CA VAL A 164 12.36 8.88 -20.01
C VAL A 164 11.12 9.59 -20.51
N HIS A 165 10.58 9.12 -21.64
CA HIS A 165 9.39 9.70 -22.27
C HIS A 165 8.18 9.63 -21.33
N GLU A 166 7.36 10.68 -21.31
CA GLU A 166 6.21 10.81 -20.41
C GLU A 166 5.24 9.61 -20.53
N ASP A 167 4.98 9.14 -21.76
CA ASP A 167 4.15 7.96 -22.01
C ASP A 167 4.68 6.68 -21.34
N ASP A 168 6.00 6.51 -21.26
CA ASP A 168 6.62 5.35 -20.60
C ASP A 168 6.52 5.46 -19.07
N VAL A 169 6.64 6.68 -18.52
CA VAL A 169 6.43 6.95 -17.10
C VAL A 169 4.97 6.70 -16.69
N VAL A 170 4.02 7.14 -17.52
CA VAL A 170 2.59 6.88 -17.30
C VAL A 170 2.27 5.40 -17.41
N THR A 171 2.88 4.70 -18.37
CA THR A 171 2.75 3.24 -18.53
C THR A 171 3.26 2.52 -17.29
N TYR A 172 4.45 2.87 -16.80
CA TYR A 172 5.01 2.32 -15.56
C TYR A 172 4.06 2.54 -14.37
N LEU A 173 3.61 3.77 -14.12
CA LEU A 173 2.72 4.06 -12.99
C LEU A 173 1.39 3.30 -13.07
N THR A 174 0.84 3.14 -14.28
CA THR A 174 -0.41 2.40 -14.50
C THR A 174 -0.22 0.91 -14.24
N GLN A 175 0.83 0.32 -14.79
CA GLN A 175 1.15 -1.11 -14.61
C GLN A 175 1.50 -1.42 -13.16
N SER A 176 2.30 -0.57 -12.51
CA SER A 176 2.65 -0.72 -11.09
C SER A 176 1.40 -0.70 -10.22
N ARG A 177 0.49 0.25 -10.43
CA ARG A 177 -0.78 0.28 -9.69
C ARG A 177 -1.58 -1.00 -9.91
N ASP A 178 -1.80 -1.40 -11.16
CA ASP A 178 -2.66 -2.55 -11.46
C ASP A 178 -2.07 -3.86 -10.91
N TYR A 179 -0.75 -4.01 -10.95
CA TYR A 179 -0.05 -5.16 -10.36
C TYR A 179 -0.11 -5.14 -8.83
N LEU A 180 0.25 -4.03 -8.18
CA LEU A 180 0.28 -3.93 -6.72
C LEU A 180 -1.10 -4.21 -6.09
N PHE A 181 -2.17 -3.72 -6.72
CA PHE A 181 -3.56 -3.94 -6.28
C PHE A 181 -4.10 -5.33 -6.65
N SER A 182 -3.35 -6.13 -7.40
CA SER A 182 -3.68 -7.54 -7.64
C SER A 182 -3.09 -8.47 -6.58
N LEU A 183 -2.16 -7.97 -5.75
CA LEU A 183 -1.42 -8.74 -4.76
C LEU A 183 -2.14 -8.78 -3.41
N ASP A 184 -3.38 -9.26 -3.41
CA ASP A 184 -4.23 -9.37 -2.22
C ASP A 184 -3.94 -10.64 -1.42
N SER A 185 -2.69 -10.79 -0.98
CA SER A 185 -2.29 -11.95 -0.20
C SER A 185 -1.21 -11.69 0.85
N PHE A 186 -1.22 -12.53 1.87
CA PHE A 186 -0.14 -12.66 2.84
C PHE A 186 0.44 -14.07 2.77
N TYR A 187 1.73 -14.17 3.06
CA TYR A 187 2.42 -15.45 3.20
C TYR A 187 2.87 -15.62 4.64
N LEU A 188 2.41 -16.71 5.25
CA LEU A 188 2.73 -17.10 6.61
C LEU A 188 3.69 -18.29 6.58
N SER A 189 4.83 -18.14 7.23
CA SER A 189 5.86 -19.17 7.35
C SER A 189 6.46 -19.18 8.77
N ASP A 190 7.40 -20.07 9.04
CA ASP A 190 8.16 -20.08 10.29
C ASP A 190 8.93 -18.78 10.55
N ARG A 191 9.23 -18.01 9.49
CA ARG A 191 9.91 -16.70 9.57
C ARG A 191 8.96 -15.56 9.93
N GLY A 192 7.65 -15.81 9.94
CA GLY A 192 6.61 -14.83 10.20
C GLY A 192 5.70 -14.61 9.00
N LEU A 193 5.01 -13.48 9.03
CA LEU A 193 4.03 -13.05 8.04
C LEU A 193 4.66 -11.98 7.13
N SER A 194 4.56 -12.16 5.82
CA SER A 194 4.87 -11.16 4.81
C SER A 194 3.61 -10.77 4.03
N ILE A 195 3.60 -9.55 3.50
CA ILE A 195 2.54 -9.02 2.63
C ILE A 195 3.03 -9.16 1.19
N ALA A 196 2.20 -9.69 0.29
CA ALA A 196 2.62 -10.00 -1.09
C ALA A 196 3.06 -8.76 -1.87
N SER A 197 2.40 -7.61 -1.68
CA SER A 197 2.78 -6.36 -2.35
C SER A 197 4.12 -5.78 -1.88
N ARG A 198 4.62 -6.20 -0.72
CA ARG A 198 5.72 -5.50 -0.04
C ARG A 198 7.05 -5.68 -0.78
N GLY A 199 7.68 -4.58 -1.18
CA GLY A 199 8.94 -4.52 -1.93
C GLY A 199 8.76 -4.63 -3.45
N GLU A 200 7.54 -4.84 -3.95
CA GLU A 200 7.30 -5.11 -5.37
C GLU A 200 7.50 -3.88 -6.26
N SER A 201 7.35 -2.66 -5.72
CA SER A 201 7.60 -1.43 -6.48
C SER A 201 9.06 -1.28 -6.94
N GLU A 202 10.02 -1.76 -6.14
CA GLU A 202 11.44 -1.78 -6.49
C GLU A 202 11.70 -2.75 -7.66
N GLY A 203 11.11 -3.95 -7.58
CA GLY A 203 11.22 -4.94 -8.65
C GLY A 203 10.66 -4.44 -9.98
N LEU A 204 9.49 -3.80 -9.95
CA LEU A 204 8.88 -3.17 -11.13
C LEU A 204 9.75 -2.06 -11.71
N PHE A 205 10.37 -1.24 -10.84
CA PHE A 205 11.26 -0.16 -11.28
C PHE A 205 12.51 -0.70 -11.97
N GLU A 206 13.15 -1.73 -11.41
CA GLU A 206 14.32 -2.36 -12.03
C GLU A 206 13.97 -3.04 -13.37
N GLU A 207 12.80 -3.67 -13.48
CA GLU A 207 12.32 -4.23 -14.76
C GLU A 207 12.14 -3.14 -15.83
N VAL A 208 11.58 -1.99 -15.47
CA VAL A 208 11.43 -0.86 -16.38
C VAL A 208 12.80 -0.29 -16.77
N LYS A 209 13.72 -0.08 -15.81
CA LYS A 209 15.07 0.37 -16.12
C LYS A 209 15.77 -0.55 -17.10
N LYS A 210 15.67 -1.86 -16.90
CA LYS A 210 16.21 -2.86 -17.82
C LYS A 210 15.59 -2.77 -19.20
N THR A 211 14.26 -2.65 -19.28
CA THR A 211 13.51 -2.57 -20.54
C THR A 211 13.87 -1.31 -21.33
N LEU A 212 14.10 -0.19 -20.64
CA LEU A 212 14.46 1.09 -21.23
C LEU A 212 15.98 1.25 -21.45
N GLY A 213 16.79 0.28 -21.07
CA GLY A 213 18.26 0.35 -21.21
C GLY A 213 18.92 1.37 -20.27
N LEU A 214 18.30 1.64 -19.12
CA LEU A 214 18.76 2.57 -18.09
C LEU A 214 19.61 1.90 -17.00
N GLU A 215 19.91 0.60 -17.13
CA GLU A 215 20.88 -0.06 -16.25
C GLU A 215 22.22 0.68 -16.38
N THR A 216 22.67 1.29 -15.28
CA THR A 216 24.08 1.64 -15.15
C THR A 216 24.85 0.34 -15.24
N SER A 217 25.70 0.20 -16.24
CA SER A 217 26.73 -0.82 -16.26
C SER A 217 27.52 -0.72 -14.96
N GLU A 218 27.23 -1.58 -13.98
CA GLU A 218 28.17 -1.84 -12.91
C GLU A 218 29.39 -2.47 -13.60
N ASP A 219 30.44 -1.66 -13.73
CA ASP A 219 31.76 -2.11 -14.13
C ASP A 219 32.17 -3.30 -13.26
N LYS A 220 32.67 -4.33 -13.95
CA LYS A 220 33.23 -5.57 -13.40
C LYS A 220 34.32 -5.36 -12.35
#